data_AF-A0A4S2V4L4-F1
#
_entry.id   AF-A0A4S2V4L4-F1
#
_cell.length_a   1.000
_cell.length_b   1.000
_cell.length_c   1.000
_cell.angle_alpha   90.00
_cell.angle_beta   90.00
_cell.angle_gamma   90.00
#
_symmetry.space_group_name_H-M   'P 1'
#
loop_
_entity.id
_entity.type
_entity.pdbx_description
1 polymer ?
#
loop_
_entity_poly.entity_id
_entity_poly.type
_entity_poly.pdbx_seq_one_letter_code
_entity_poly.pdbx_strand_id
1 'polypeptide(L)'
;MDQAEPAEGDELTRREDGYVQADVDAWLAHALATHRRHHRDPAAREAAASLLTPPVLAHAALLGELRTLANGMRRDRAVVQAALTTTYTSGAVEGNVTRIKLLKRQMYGRANFELLRRRILLST
;
A
#
# COMPACT_ATOMS: atom_id res chain seq x y z
N MET A 1 32.95 27.06 -44.51
CA MET A 1 34.22 26.63 -43.90
C MET A 1 34.25 27.25 -42.50
N ASP A 2 33.28 26.89 -41.68
CA ASP A 2 33.18 25.64 -40.90
C ASP A 2 34.09 25.70 -39.67
N GLN A 3 33.55 26.35 -38.64
CA GLN A 3 33.88 26.09 -37.25
C GLN A 3 32.56 26.06 -36.50
N ALA A 4 32.09 24.84 -36.21
CA ALA A 4 31.11 24.58 -35.19
C ALA A 4 31.65 23.41 -34.36
N GLU A 5 32.16 23.74 -33.18
CA GLU A 5 32.39 22.81 -32.08
C GLU A 5 31.14 21.95 -31.85
N PRO A 6 31.21 20.60 -31.94
CA PRO A 6 30.14 19.79 -31.42
C PRO A 6 30.32 19.67 -29.91
N ALA A 7 29.33 20.25 -29.23
CA ALA A 7 29.09 20.19 -27.81
C ALA A 7 29.35 18.80 -27.21
N GLU A 8 30.01 18.81 -26.06
CA GLU A 8 30.01 17.76 -25.05
C GLU A 8 28.55 17.45 -24.66
N GLY A 9 27.96 16.52 -25.41
CA GLY A 9 26.60 16.04 -25.23
C GLY A 9 26.62 14.59 -24.80
N ASP A 10 26.42 14.40 -23.50
CA ASP A 10 25.80 13.22 -22.90
C ASP A 10 26.61 11.92 -22.92
N GLU A 11 27.62 11.88 -22.05
CA GLU A 11 28.33 10.67 -21.62
C GLU A 11 27.47 9.78 -20.68
N LEU A 12 26.14 9.93 -20.69
CA LEU A 12 25.22 9.22 -19.78
C LEU A 12 24.45 8.05 -20.42
N THR A 13 24.61 7.79 -21.71
CA THR A 13 23.85 6.74 -22.41
C THR A 13 24.65 5.51 -22.84
N ARG A 14 25.93 5.40 -22.47
CA ARG A 14 26.76 4.23 -22.82
C ARG A 14 27.04 3.32 -21.63
N ARG A 15 26.00 2.76 -21.04
CA ARG A 15 26.05 1.44 -20.40
C ARG A 15 24.71 0.74 -20.65
N GLU A 16 24.64 0.15 -21.84
CA GLU A 16 23.77 -0.98 -22.12
C GLU A 16 24.20 -2.14 -21.23
N ASP A 17 23.45 -2.40 -20.17
CA ASP A 17 23.24 -3.75 -19.67
C ASP A 17 21.80 -3.79 -19.17
N GLY A 18 20.96 -4.33 -20.06
CA GLY A 18 19.52 -4.33 -19.97
C GLY A 18 19.04 -4.83 -18.62
N TYR A 19 18.27 -3.98 -17.94
CA TYR A 19 17.37 -4.41 -16.89
C TYR A 19 16.60 -5.61 -17.42
N VAL A 20 16.84 -6.76 -16.79
CA VAL A 20 16.41 -8.10 -17.19
C VAL A 20 14.89 -8.24 -16.95
N GLN A 21 14.11 -7.39 -17.60
CA GLN A 21 12.67 -7.29 -17.38
C GLN A 21 11.96 -8.54 -17.90
N ALA A 22 12.42 -9.10 -19.02
CA ALA A 22 11.84 -10.32 -19.58
C ALA A 22 12.13 -11.57 -18.73
N ASP A 23 13.36 -11.74 -18.20
CA ASP A 23 13.63 -12.91 -17.36
C ASP A 23 13.10 -12.73 -15.93
N VAL A 24 13.03 -11.49 -15.41
CA VAL A 24 12.33 -11.19 -14.15
C VAL A 24 10.82 -11.38 -14.32
N ASP A 25 10.22 -10.98 -15.45
CA ASP A 25 8.80 -11.17 -15.73
C ASP A 25 8.46 -12.63 -15.99
N ALA A 26 9.31 -13.39 -16.69
CA ALA A 26 9.16 -14.83 -16.89
C ALA A 26 9.32 -15.60 -15.57
N TRP A 27 10.30 -15.23 -14.75
CA TRP A 27 10.51 -15.81 -13.42
C TRP A 27 9.39 -15.42 -12.44
N LEU A 28 8.92 -14.17 -12.47
CA LEU A 28 7.79 -13.68 -11.67
C LEU A 28 6.47 -14.33 -12.11
N ALA A 29 6.26 -14.50 -13.42
CA ALA A 29 5.11 -15.24 -13.95
C ALA A 29 5.15 -16.72 -13.51
N HIS A 30 6.33 -17.34 -13.48
CA HIS A 30 6.53 -18.70 -12.96
C HIS A 30 6.29 -18.78 -11.43
N ALA A 31 6.79 -17.82 -10.66
CA ALA A 31 6.59 -17.71 -9.22
C ALA A 31 5.14 -17.40 -8.83
N LEU A 32 4.42 -16.62 -9.64
CA LEU A 32 3.00 -16.35 -9.47
C LEU A 32 2.13 -17.52 -9.92
N ALA A 33 2.55 -18.28 -10.93
CA ALA A 33 1.88 -19.52 -11.37
C ALA A 33 1.96 -20.61 -10.29
N THR A 34 3.11 -20.77 -9.64
CA THR A 34 3.24 -21.63 -8.44
C THR A 34 2.45 -21.08 -7.24
N HIS A 35 2.31 -19.75 -7.11
CA HIS A 35 1.48 -19.16 -6.04
C HIS A 35 -0.04 -19.22 -6.28
N ARG A 36 -0.50 -19.32 -7.53
CA ARG A 36 -1.92 -19.26 -7.91
C ARG A 36 -2.58 -20.61 -8.20
N ARG A 37 -1.87 -21.73 -8.11
CA ARG A 37 -2.51 -23.04 -7.98
C ARG A 37 -1.87 -23.88 -6.88
N HIS A 38 -2.64 -24.07 -5.81
CA HIS A 38 -2.53 -25.18 -4.87
C HIS A 38 -1.29 -25.27 -3.95
N HIS A 39 -1.14 -24.31 -3.04
CA HIS A 39 -0.62 -24.67 -1.71
C HIS A 39 -1.66 -24.32 -0.65
N ARG A 40 -2.45 -25.34 -0.32
CA ARG A 40 -3.45 -25.34 0.76
C ARG A 40 -2.80 -25.36 2.15
N ASP A 41 -1.47 -25.48 2.22
CA ASP A 41 -0.74 -25.75 3.45
C ASP A 41 0.18 -24.57 3.86
N PRO A 42 -0.09 -23.89 4.98
CA PRO A 42 0.77 -22.84 5.52
C PRO A 42 2.18 -23.33 5.94
N ALA A 43 2.38 -24.63 6.20
CA ALA A 43 3.68 -25.18 6.58
C ALA A 43 4.67 -25.21 5.39
N ALA A 44 4.18 -25.50 4.19
CA ALA A 44 5.00 -25.47 2.97
C ALA A 44 5.48 -24.04 2.64
N ARG A 45 4.70 -23.02 3.02
CA ARG A 45 5.07 -21.60 2.87
C ARG A 45 6.24 -21.22 3.78
N GLU A 46 6.24 -21.72 5.01
CA GLU A 46 7.28 -21.44 6.00
C GLU A 46 8.60 -22.16 5.67
N ALA A 47 8.50 -23.41 5.17
CA ALA A 47 9.65 -24.18 4.69
C ALA A 47 10.31 -23.60 3.43
N ALA A 48 9.55 -22.96 2.54
CA ALA A 48 10.11 -22.26 1.38
C ALA A 48 10.71 -20.90 1.75
N ALA A 49 10.13 -20.22 2.74
CA ALA A 49 10.63 -18.93 3.21
C ALA A 49 12.04 -19.05 3.83
N SER A 50 12.35 -20.17 4.49
CA SER A 50 13.69 -20.43 5.05
C SER A 50 14.77 -20.72 4.01
N LEU A 51 14.39 -20.95 2.74
CA LEU A 51 15.33 -21.12 1.61
C LEU A 51 15.72 -19.79 0.95
N LEU A 52 15.04 -18.69 1.31
CA LEU A 52 15.26 -17.38 0.72
C LEU A 52 16.09 -16.50 1.66
N THR A 53 16.96 -15.66 1.08
CA THR A 53 17.70 -14.68 1.87
C THR A 53 16.74 -13.59 2.41
N PRO A 54 16.99 -13.01 3.60
CA PRO A 54 16.11 -11.99 4.18
C PRO A 54 15.77 -10.81 3.25
N PRO A 55 16.68 -10.29 2.41
CA PRO A 55 16.33 -9.26 1.44
C PRO A 55 15.26 -9.73 0.47
N VAL A 56 15.33 -10.95 -0.06
CA VAL A 56 14.36 -11.47 -1.04
C VAL A 56 12.97 -11.60 -0.43
N LEU A 57 12.87 -12.02 0.83
CA LEU A 57 11.60 -12.06 1.56
C LEU A 57 11.00 -10.66 1.75
N ALA A 58 11.82 -9.66 2.09
CA ALA A 58 11.36 -8.29 2.26
C ALA A 58 10.85 -7.69 0.94
N HIS A 59 11.53 -7.95 -0.18
CA HIS A 59 11.09 -7.51 -1.51
C HIS A 59 9.77 -8.17 -1.92
N ALA A 60 9.63 -9.48 -1.71
CA ALA A 60 8.39 -10.20 -2.02
C ALA A 60 7.21 -9.70 -1.17
N ALA A 61 7.43 -9.43 0.12
CA ALA A 61 6.41 -8.84 0.99
C ALA A 61 5.99 -7.45 0.52
N LEU A 62 6.96 -6.58 0.18
CA LEU A 62 6.68 -5.23 -0.32
C LEU A 62 5.85 -5.26 -1.62
N LEU A 63 6.20 -6.13 -2.58
CA LEU A 63 5.44 -6.30 -3.81
C LEU A 63 4.01 -6.80 -3.53
N GLY A 64 3.84 -7.67 -2.53
CA GLY A 64 2.54 -8.11 -2.04
C GLY A 64 1.68 -6.95 -1.50
N GLU A 65 2.27 -6.10 -0.66
CA GLU A 65 1.61 -4.92 -0.09
C GLU A 65 1.26 -3.89 -1.17
N LEU A 66 2.18 -3.57 -2.07
CA LEU A 66 1.94 -2.64 -3.18
C LEU A 66 0.83 -3.13 -4.11
N ARG A 67 0.75 -4.44 -4.37
CA ARG A 67 -0.35 -5.02 -5.15
C ARG A 67 -1.69 -4.85 -4.44
N THR A 68 -1.75 -5.08 -3.13
CA THR A 68 -2.96 -4.89 -2.33
C THR A 68 -3.39 -3.42 -2.32
N LEU A 69 -2.44 -2.50 -2.12
CA LEU A 69 -2.65 -1.07 -2.19
C LEU A 69 -3.20 -0.65 -3.56
N ALA A 70 -2.56 -1.07 -4.66
CA ALA A 70 -2.98 -0.73 -6.01
C ALA A 70 -4.39 -1.28 -6.33
N ASN A 71 -4.73 -2.47 -5.84
CA ASN A 71 -6.09 -3.01 -5.95
C ASN A 71 -7.10 -2.17 -5.15
N GLY A 72 -6.74 -1.73 -3.94
CA GLY A 72 -7.56 -0.83 -3.12
C GLY A 72 -7.80 0.50 -3.84
N MET A 73 -6.74 1.15 -4.32
CA MET A 73 -6.84 2.41 -5.06
C MET A 73 -7.69 2.28 -6.34
N ARG A 74 -7.59 1.17 -7.07
CA ARG A 74 -8.45 0.92 -8.25
C ARG A 74 -9.91 0.77 -7.87
N ARG A 75 -10.21 0.03 -6.79
CA ARG A 75 -11.57 -0.15 -6.28
C ARG A 75 -12.17 1.20 -5.84
N ASP A 76 -11.36 2.01 -5.17
CA ASP A 76 -11.81 3.26 -4.55
C ASP A 76 -11.59 4.48 -5.46
N ARG A 77 -11.27 4.27 -6.74
CA ARG A 77 -10.94 5.34 -7.70
C ARG A 77 -11.95 6.49 -7.71
N ALA A 78 -13.25 6.17 -7.72
CA ALA A 78 -14.31 7.18 -7.74
C ALA A 78 -14.32 8.01 -6.45
N VAL A 79 -14.11 7.39 -5.30
CA VAL A 79 -14.05 8.06 -3.99
C VAL A 79 -12.82 8.95 -3.90
N VAL A 80 -11.66 8.46 -4.36
CA VAL A 80 -10.42 9.25 -4.39
C VAL A 80 -10.56 10.45 -5.33
N GLN A 81 -11.13 10.24 -6.52
CA GLN A 81 -11.40 11.34 -7.46
C GLN A 81 -12.35 12.38 -6.86
N ALA A 82 -13.45 11.95 -6.22
CA ALA A 82 -14.35 12.84 -5.52
C ALA A 82 -13.62 13.62 -4.41
N ALA A 83 -12.82 12.94 -3.58
CA ALA A 83 -12.05 13.58 -2.51
C ALA A 83 -11.06 14.64 -3.00
N LEU A 84 -10.48 14.47 -4.19
CA LEU A 84 -9.54 15.43 -4.77
C LEU A 84 -10.21 16.59 -5.51
N THR A 85 -11.44 16.38 -6.01
CA THR A 85 -12.15 17.36 -6.85
C THR A 85 -13.20 18.15 -6.08
N THR A 86 -13.63 17.66 -4.93
CA THR A 86 -14.64 18.30 -4.09
C THR A 86 -14.01 19.09 -2.95
N THR A 87 -14.72 20.13 -2.49
CA THR A 87 -14.32 20.91 -1.30
C THR A 87 -14.80 20.28 0.00
N TYR A 88 -15.70 19.30 -0.06
CA TYR A 88 -16.21 18.59 1.11
C TYR A 88 -15.17 17.61 1.67
N THR A 89 -14.97 17.65 2.99
CA THR A 89 -14.04 16.77 3.70
C THR A 89 -14.76 15.98 4.79
N SER A 90 -14.25 14.79 5.11
CA SER A 90 -14.74 13.98 6.24
C SER A 90 -14.24 14.47 7.61
N GLY A 91 -13.42 15.53 7.66
CA GLY A 91 -12.70 15.93 8.88
C GLY A 91 -13.61 16.24 10.08
N ALA A 92 -14.75 16.89 9.86
CA ALA A 92 -15.71 17.15 10.94
C ALA A 92 -16.34 15.85 11.48
N VAL A 93 -16.64 14.90 10.60
CA VAL A 93 -17.19 13.58 10.97
C VAL A 93 -16.15 12.75 11.71
N GLU A 94 -14.91 12.73 11.22
CA GLU A 94 -13.79 12.04 11.86
C GLU A 94 -13.44 12.64 13.24
N GLY A 95 -13.50 13.97 13.37
CA GLY A 95 -13.37 14.66 14.63
C GLY A 95 -14.46 14.26 15.63
N ASN A 96 -15.72 14.15 15.16
CA ASN A 96 -16.83 13.66 15.98
C ASN A 96 -16.60 12.22 16.44
N VAL A 97 -16.20 11.32 15.52
CA VAL A 97 -15.88 9.92 15.85
C VAL A 97 -14.75 9.84 16.86
N THR A 98 -13.71 10.66 16.70
CA THR A 98 -12.56 10.71 17.62
C THR A 98 -12.97 11.16 19.01
N ARG A 99 -13.80 12.22 19.12
CA ARG A 99 -14.34 12.69 20.40
C ARG A 99 -15.18 11.62 21.09
N ILE A 100 -16.04 10.92 20.35
CA ILE A 100 -16.88 9.84 20.89
C ILE A 100 -16.00 8.67 21.38
N LYS A 101 -14.98 8.29 20.61
CA LYS A 101 -14.00 7.26 21.02
C LYS A 101 -13.25 7.67 22.27
N LEU A 102 -12.87 8.94 22.41
CA LEU A 102 -12.22 9.48 23.61
C LEU A 102 -13.14 9.38 24.82
N LEU A 103 -14.39 9.87 24.71
CA LEU A 103 -15.40 9.76 25.78
C LEU A 103 -15.55 8.30 26.23
N LYS A 104 -15.70 7.37 25.28
CA LYS A 104 -15.82 5.93 25.57
C LYS A 104 -14.59 5.38 26.31
N ARG A 105 -13.37 5.80 25.94
CA ARG A 105 -12.11 5.39 26.60
C ARG A 105 -12.02 5.93 28.03
N GLN A 106 -12.40 7.18 28.26
CA GLN A 106 -12.42 7.81 29.60
C GLN A 106 -13.39 7.12 30.58
N MET A 107 -14.32 6.31 30.08
CA MET A 107 -15.31 5.62 30.88
C MET A 107 -14.85 4.24 31.37
N TYR A 108 -13.60 3.84 31.09
CA TYR A 108 -12.97 2.60 31.61
C TYR A 108 -13.87 1.36 31.49
N GLY A 109 -14.48 1.16 30.31
CA GLY A 109 -15.34 0.00 30.03
C GLY A 109 -16.79 0.12 30.51
N ARG A 110 -17.17 1.20 31.21
CA ARG A 110 -18.54 1.42 31.72
C ARG A 110 -19.51 2.06 30.71
N ALA A 111 -19.05 2.30 29.47
CA ALA A 111 -19.81 2.99 28.44
C ALA A 111 -20.82 2.08 27.73
N ASN A 112 -22.02 1.92 28.30
CA ASN A 112 -23.19 1.44 27.56
C ASN A 112 -23.75 2.55 26.65
N PHE A 113 -24.62 2.19 25.70
CA PHE A 113 -25.12 3.13 24.69
C PHE A 113 -25.82 4.34 25.31
N GLU A 114 -26.72 4.12 26.27
CA GLU A 114 -27.46 5.20 26.96
C GLU A 114 -26.54 6.16 27.71
N LEU A 115 -25.54 5.63 28.42
CA LEU A 115 -24.57 6.44 29.17
C LEU A 115 -23.68 7.25 28.22
N LEU A 116 -23.24 6.64 27.11
CA LEU A 116 -22.46 7.33 26.09
C LEU A 116 -23.28 8.44 25.43
N ARG A 117 -24.55 8.17 25.08
CA ARG A 117 -25.47 9.16 24.52
C ARG A 117 -25.68 10.34 25.47
N ARG A 118 -25.98 10.08 26.75
CA ARG A 118 -26.11 11.14 27.77
C ARG A 118 -24.86 11.99 27.87
N ARG A 119 -23.68 11.35 27.87
CA ARG A 119 -22.41 12.08 28.01
C ARG A 119 -22.06 12.90 26.77
N ILE A 120 -22.39 12.44 25.56
CA ILE A 120 -22.25 13.23 24.32
C ILE A 120 -23.15 14.48 24.37
N LEU A 121 -24.41 14.32 24.76
CA LEU A 121 -25.36 15.44 24.85
C LEU A 121 -24.93 16.49 25.90
N LEU A 122 -24.35 16.03 27.01
CA LEU A 122 -23.84 16.89 28.09
C LEU A 122 -22.44 17.47 27.82
N SER A 123 -21.69 16.95 26.84
CA SER A 123 -20.34 17.43 26.49
C SER A 123 -20.33 18.51 25.41
N THR A 124 -21.44 19.23 25.26
CA THR A 124 -21.58 20.38 24.34
C THR A 124 -21.03 21.62 25.00
#